data_AF-A0A210QXI7-F1
#
_entry.id   AF-A0A210QXI7-F1
#
_cell.length_a   1.000
_cell.length_b   1.000
_cell.length_c   1.000
_cell.angle_alpha   90.00
_cell.angle_beta   90.00
_cell.angle_gamma   90.00
#
_symmetry.space_group_name_H-M   'P 1'
#
loop_
_entity.id
_entity.type
_entity.pdbx_description
1 polymer ?
#
loop_
_entity_poly.entity_id
_entity_poly.type
_entity_poly.pdbx_seq_one_letter_code
_entity_poly.pdbx_strand_id
1 'polypeptide(L)'
;MARRIGWEEARNILRRIREEQARDGQTVVRVWEEVLMKNRNKLGDELWVVYEQVCIAALDCQRFDLVDACITVLKDNFPKSIRVDRLRGMFFEAQERFSKADEVYKSIIDRDETNMFAKKRQVSVLKAQNKIPEAIDKLNGYLREFMTDFEGWTELCDLYLSQQDYQKAAFCIEELIMSNPHNHLYHQKYAEICYTQGNFEQARSYFAQALKLNPNNIRALYGCFLSSCSLASTSKSKEKQANVKYAAWAAQQLKEKYVTVQSEDGTKQTRILETIDRLLESTTEKASN
;
A
#
# COMPACT_ATOMS: atom_id res chain seq x y z
N MET A 1 36.54 -19.26 -1.52
CA MET A 1 36.97 -18.08 -2.29
C MET A 1 35.80 -17.61 -3.13
N ALA A 2 35.24 -16.43 -2.86
CA ALA A 2 34.20 -15.87 -3.71
C ALA A 2 34.79 -15.57 -5.11
N ARG A 3 34.11 -16.04 -6.17
CA ARG A 3 34.47 -15.80 -7.57
C ARG A 3 34.53 -14.29 -7.81
N ARG A 4 35.68 -13.76 -8.25
CA ARG A 4 35.79 -12.34 -8.64
C ARG A 4 34.90 -12.10 -9.85
N ILE A 5 33.94 -11.19 -9.71
CA ILE A 5 33.00 -10.80 -10.76
C ILE A 5 33.75 -10.01 -11.84
N GLY A 6 33.59 -10.39 -13.10
CA GLY A 6 34.18 -9.66 -14.24
C GLY A 6 33.45 -8.35 -14.53
N TRP A 7 34.07 -7.43 -15.28
CA TRP A 7 33.44 -6.14 -15.62
C TRP A 7 32.15 -6.28 -16.44
N GLU A 8 32.15 -7.14 -17.46
CA GLU A 8 30.96 -7.38 -18.29
C GLU A 8 29.84 -8.05 -17.48
N GLU A 9 30.20 -8.99 -16.61
CA GLU A 9 29.28 -9.65 -15.70
C GLU A 9 28.65 -8.63 -14.72
N ALA A 10 29.47 -7.77 -14.11
CA ALA A 10 29.02 -6.69 -13.24
C ALA A 10 28.03 -5.74 -13.94
N ARG A 11 28.34 -5.33 -15.18
CA ARG A 11 27.45 -4.49 -15.98
C ARG A 11 26.13 -5.18 -16.28
N ASN A 12 26.16 -6.46 -16.66
CA ASN A 12 24.97 -7.24 -16.98
C ASN A 12 24.09 -7.49 -15.74
N ILE A 13 24.68 -7.67 -14.56
CA ILE A 13 23.93 -7.78 -13.30
C ILE A 13 23.09 -6.51 -13.07
N LEU A 14 23.69 -5.32 -13.16
CA LEU A 14 22.96 -4.06 -12.96
C LEU A 14 21.87 -3.84 -14.02
N ARG A 15 22.15 -4.19 -15.28
CA ARG A 15 21.14 -4.15 -16.36
C ARG A 15 19.96 -5.06 -16.05
N ARG A 16 20.22 -6.32 -15.69
CA ARG A 16 19.18 -7.29 -15.35
C ARG A 16 18.32 -6.81 -14.18
N ILE A 17 18.94 -6.32 -13.11
CA ILE A 17 18.23 -5.76 -11.95
C ILE A 17 17.30 -4.61 -12.37
N ARG A 18 17.74 -3.76 -13.30
CA ARG A 18 16.95 -2.63 -13.81
C ARG A 18 15.82 -3.06 -14.74
N GLU A 19 16.04 -4.07 -15.59
CA GLU A 19 15.02 -4.60 -16.51
C GLU A 19 13.94 -5.38 -15.75
N GLU A 20 14.35 -6.18 -14.76
CA GLU A 20 13.45 -6.97 -13.91
C GLU A 20 12.76 -6.12 -12.81
N GLN A 21 13.16 -4.85 -12.65
CA GLN A 21 12.74 -3.99 -11.52
C GLN A 21 12.96 -4.68 -10.16
N ALA A 22 14.03 -5.46 -10.05
CA ALA A 22 14.34 -6.22 -8.85
C ALA A 22 14.87 -5.31 -7.74
N ARG A 23 14.35 -5.47 -6.52
CA ARG A 23 14.83 -4.72 -5.35
C ARG A 23 15.99 -5.45 -4.68
N ASP A 24 17.19 -5.33 -5.25
CA ASP A 24 18.43 -5.86 -4.67
C ASP A 24 19.50 -4.77 -4.54
N GLY A 25 19.29 -3.87 -3.59
CA GLY A 25 20.19 -2.73 -3.34
C GLY A 25 21.59 -3.17 -2.91
N GLN A 26 21.70 -4.23 -2.11
CA GLN A 26 22.98 -4.70 -1.59
C GLN A 26 23.90 -5.21 -2.70
N THR A 27 23.34 -5.96 -3.67
CA THR A 27 24.12 -6.40 -4.83
C THR A 27 24.53 -5.23 -5.71
N VAL A 28 23.64 -4.26 -5.95
CA VAL A 28 23.97 -3.07 -6.76
C VAL A 28 25.12 -2.29 -6.14
N VAL A 29 25.06 -2.00 -4.83
CA VAL A 29 26.13 -1.26 -4.12
C VAL A 29 27.44 -2.05 -4.16
N ARG A 30 27.42 -3.35 -3.84
CA ARG A 30 28.62 -4.20 -3.86
C ARG A 30 29.29 -4.23 -5.24
N VAL A 31 28.51 -4.50 -6.29
CA VAL A 31 29.02 -4.58 -7.66
C VAL A 31 29.57 -3.23 -8.15
N TRP A 32 28.93 -2.13 -7.74
CA TRP A 32 29.43 -0.80 -8.02
C TRP A 32 30.80 -0.55 -7.37
N GLU A 33 30.92 -0.74 -6.06
CA GLU A 33 32.13 -0.45 -5.30
C GLU A 33 33.32 -1.34 -5.70
N GLU A 34 33.07 -2.63 -5.92
CA GLU A 34 34.11 -3.61 -6.21
C GLU A 34 34.65 -3.49 -7.65
N VAL A 35 33.77 -3.24 -8.62
CA VAL A 35 34.09 -3.41 -10.05
C VAL A 35 33.84 -2.16 -10.89
N LEU A 36 32.62 -1.61 -10.86
CA LEU A 36 32.19 -0.61 -11.84
C LEU A 36 32.76 0.79 -11.54
N MET A 37 32.87 1.19 -10.27
CA MET A 37 33.34 2.52 -9.88
C MET A 37 34.73 2.85 -10.44
N LYS A 38 35.63 1.87 -10.45
CA LYS A 38 37.00 1.98 -10.98
C LYS A 38 37.05 2.02 -12.51
N ASN A 39 36.07 1.41 -13.17
CA ASN A 39 35.99 1.26 -14.62
C ASN A 39 34.79 2.02 -15.22
N ARG A 40 34.32 3.07 -14.53
CA ARG A 40 33.08 3.78 -14.89
C ARG A 40 33.12 4.38 -16.30
N ASN A 41 34.30 4.77 -16.78
CA ASN A 41 34.49 5.30 -18.13
C ASN A 41 34.11 4.29 -19.23
N LYS A 42 34.16 2.98 -18.94
CA LYS A 42 33.76 1.92 -19.89
C LYS A 42 32.24 1.78 -20.04
N LEU A 43 31.44 2.40 -19.17
CA LEU A 43 29.98 2.32 -19.22
C LEU A 43 29.37 3.14 -20.38
N GLY A 44 30.11 4.10 -20.94
CA GLY A 44 29.63 4.97 -22.01
C GLY A 44 28.33 5.66 -21.62
N ASP A 45 27.32 5.60 -22.50
CA ASP A 45 26.03 6.28 -22.33
C ASP A 45 25.22 5.76 -21.12
N GLU A 46 25.47 4.52 -20.67
CA GLU A 46 24.76 3.93 -19.53
C GLU A 46 25.24 4.46 -18.18
N LEU A 47 26.35 5.19 -18.15
CA LEU A 47 26.99 5.67 -16.94
C LEU A 47 26.00 6.38 -16.01
N TRP A 48 25.18 7.27 -16.56
CA TRP A 48 24.27 8.11 -15.78
C TRP A 48 23.09 7.32 -15.20
N VAL A 49 22.55 6.38 -15.96
CA VAL A 49 21.48 5.48 -15.48
C VAL A 49 22.03 4.55 -14.40
N VAL A 50 23.29 4.13 -14.51
CA VAL A 50 23.98 3.36 -13.46
C VAL A 50 24.19 4.22 -12.20
N TYR A 51 24.61 5.48 -12.33
CA TYR A 51 24.70 6.39 -11.18
C TYR A 51 23.36 6.57 -10.46
N GLU A 52 22.26 6.76 -11.19
CA GLU A 52 20.93 6.84 -10.58
C GLU A 52 20.53 5.53 -9.88
N GLN A 53 20.78 4.39 -10.51
CA GLN A 53 20.49 3.06 -9.94
C GLN A 53 21.28 2.83 -8.66
N VAL A 54 22.58 3.17 -8.65
CA VAL A 54 23.45 3.06 -7.48
C VAL A 54 23.01 4.02 -6.39
N CYS A 55 22.62 5.25 -6.74
CA CYS A 55 22.09 6.21 -5.77
C CYS A 55 20.84 5.69 -5.06
N ILE A 56 19.89 5.10 -5.80
CA ILE A 56 18.66 4.53 -5.22
C ILE A 56 18.98 3.31 -4.35
N ALA A 57 19.84 2.41 -4.83
CA ALA A 57 20.28 1.26 -4.06
C ALA A 57 21.02 1.66 -2.78
N ALA A 58 21.86 2.70 -2.84
CA ALA A 58 22.58 3.22 -1.70
C ALA A 58 21.65 3.86 -0.65
N LEU A 59 20.55 4.49 -1.08
CA LEU A 59 19.49 4.95 -0.17
C LEU A 59 18.85 3.78 0.58
N ASP A 60 18.48 2.70 -0.13
CA ASP A 60 17.92 1.48 0.47
C ASP A 60 18.90 0.82 1.46
N CYS A 61 20.21 0.87 1.18
CA CYS A 61 21.27 0.35 2.03
C CYS A 61 21.76 1.33 3.11
N GLN A 62 21.17 2.53 3.24
CA GLN A 62 21.61 3.60 4.15
C GLN A 62 23.09 4.01 3.99
N ARG A 63 23.66 3.83 2.79
CA ARG A 63 25.03 4.24 2.44
C ARG A 63 25.05 5.70 1.99
N PHE A 64 24.84 6.61 2.93
CA PHE A 64 24.69 8.06 2.65
C PHE A 64 25.94 8.70 2.04
N ASP A 65 27.12 8.14 2.32
CA ASP A 65 28.39 8.53 1.69
C ASP A 65 28.34 8.33 0.17
N LEU A 66 27.83 7.18 -0.27
CA LEU A 66 27.72 6.85 -1.69
C LEU A 66 26.59 7.63 -2.37
N VAL A 67 25.49 7.89 -1.66
CA VAL A 67 24.39 8.73 -2.15
C VAL A 67 24.88 10.14 -2.45
N ASP A 68 25.57 10.78 -1.51
CA ASP A 68 26.08 12.15 -1.66
C ASP A 68 27.09 12.25 -2.83
N ALA A 69 27.98 11.27 -2.94
CA ALA A 69 28.92 11.17 -4.06
C ALA A 69 28.21 11.04 -5.41
N CYS A 70 27.19 10.19 -5.52
CA CYS A 70 26.42 10.01 -6.75
C CYS A 70 25.63 11.28 -7.12
N ILE A 71 24.96 11.90 -6.15
CA ILE A 71 24.18 13.13 -6.38
C ILE A 71 25.09 14.28 -6.81
N THR A 72 26.26 14.43 -6.20
CA THR A 72 27.24 15.47 -6.57
C THR A 72 27.65 15.33 -8.02
N VAL A 73 28.10 14.13 -8.43
CA VAL A 73 28.49 13.86 -9.83
C VAL A 73 27.33 14.10 -10.79
N LEU A 74 26.12 13.66 -10.45
CA LEU A 74 24.94 13.87 -11.29
C LEU A 74 24.54 15.35 -11.38
N LYS A 75 24.70 16.13 -10.30
CA LYS A 75 24.36 17.55 -10.29
C LYS A 75 25.34 18.38 -11.10
N ASP A 76 26.63 18.06 -11.05
CA ASP A 76 27.65 18.75 -11.84
C ASP A 76 27.43 18.58 -13.35
N ASN A 77 27.00 17.39 -13.77
CA ASN A 77 26.72 17.09 -15.18
C ASN A 77 25.32 17.52 -15.62
N PHE A 78 24.34 17.53 -14.70
CA PHE A 78 22.93 17.85 -15.00
C PHE A 78 22.33 18.85 -14.00
N PRO A 79 22.83 20.10 -13.93
CA PRO A 79 22.48 21.04 -12.85
C PRO A 79 21.01 21.43 -12.79
N LYS A 80 20.29 21.37 -13.91
CA LYS A 80 18.85 21.73 -13.99
C LYS A 80 17.91 20.51 -14.02
N SER A 81 18.44 19.29 -13.84
CA SER A 81 17.65 18.07 -13.97
C SER A 81 16.72 17.85 -12.77
N ILE A 82 15.42 17.71 -13.06
CA ILE A 82 14.40 17.33 -12.07
C ILE A 82 14.69 15.94 -11.50
N ARG A 83 15.27 15.01 -12.28
CA ARG A 83 15.64 13.66 -11.80
C ARG A 83 16.68 13.73 -10.69
N VAL A 84 17.66 14.62 -10.81
CA VAL A 84 18.70 14.82 -9.78
C VAL A 84 18.12 15.49 -8.55
N ASP A 85 17.26 16.49 -8.73
CA ASP A 85 16.59 17.14 -7.60
C ASP A 85 15.66 16.16 -6.86
N ARG A 86 15.00 15.23 -7.56
CA ARG A 86 14.27 14.13 -6.95
C ARG A 86 15.16 13.26 -6.05
N LEU A 87 16.32 12.83 -6.55
CA LEU A 87 17.26 12.03 -5.75
C LEU A 87 17.72 12.79 -4.50
N ARG A 88 17.93 14.11 -4.62
CA ARG A 88 18.25 14.99 -3.49
C ARG A 88 17.10 15.09 -2.48
N GLY A 89 15.86 15.18 -2.94
CA GLY A 89 14.67 15.14 -2.08
C GLY A 89 14.60 13.83 -1.30
N MET A 90 14.76 12.70 -2.00
CA MET A 90 14.80 11.35 -1.39
C MET A 90 15.94 11.20 -0.38
N PHE A 91 17.10 11.81 -0.65
CA PHE A 91 18.23 11.80 0.28
C PHE A 91 17.95 12.59 1.55
N PHE A 92 17.32 13.76 1.46
CA PHE A 92 16.90 14.50 2.65
C PHE A 92 15.80 13.78 3.44
N GLU A 93 14.87 13.08 2.77
CA GLU A 93 13.90 12.22 3.44
C GLU A 93 14.58 11.08 4.22
N ALA A 94 15.56 10.41 3.60
CA ALA A 94 16.29 9.32 4.25
C ALA A 94 17.14 9.78 5.45
N GLN A 95 17.50 11.07 5.48
CA GLN A 95 18.17 11.72 6.62
C GLN A 95 17.21 12.33 7.64
N GLU A 96 15.89 12.14 7.47
CA GLU A 96 14.82 12.77 8.27
C GLU A 96 14.87 14.32 8.27
N ARG A 97 15.56 14.91 7.27
CA ARG A 97 15.67 16.36 7.07
C ARG A 97 14.47 16.86 6.27
N PHE A 98 13.29 16.66 6.83
CA PHE A 98 12.01 16.90 6.17
C PHE A 98 11.82 18.33 5.64
N SER A 99 12.29 19.36 6.36
CA SER A 99 12.18 20.76 5.90
C SER A 99 12.94 20.98 4.58
N LYS A 100 14.14 20.40 4.45
CA LYS A 100 14.94 20.51 3.22
C LYS A 100 14.37 19.65 2.10
N ALA A 101 13.80 18.49 2.42
CA ALA A 101 13.07 17.69 1.44
C ALA A 101 11.89 18.47 0.86
N ASP A 102 11.09 19.13 1.71
CA ASP A 102 9.95 19.94 1.29
C ASP A 102 10.37 21.13 0.41
N GLU A 103 11.44 21.85 0.74
CA GLU A 103 12.01 22.91 -0.12
C GLU A 103 12.38 22.39 -1.51
N VAL A 104 13.00 21.21 -1.58
CA VAL A 104 13.36 20.58 -2.87
C VAL A 104 12.10 20.21 -3.66
N TYR A 105 11.09 19.64 -3.00
CA TYR A 105 9.84 19.27 -3.67
C TYR A 105 9.02 20.48 -4.12
N LYS A 106 8.97 21.55 -3.32
CA LYS A 106 8.38 22.84 -3.74
C LYS A 106 9.06 23.36 -5.00
N SER A 107 10.39 23.41 -5.01
CA SER A 107 11.15 23.83 -6.20
C SER A 107 10.88 22.97 -7.44
N ILE A 108 10.61 21.66 -7.29
CA ILE A 108 10.23 20.80 -8.42
C ILE A 108 8.83 21.16 -8.92
N ILE A 109 7.86 21.34 -8.01
CA ILE A 109 6.48 21.68 -8.35
C ILE A 109 6.39 23.07 -8.99
N ASP A 110 7.15 24.06 -8.52
CA ASP A 110 7.17 25.40 -9.09
C ASP A 110 7.70 25.42 -10.53
N ARG A 111 8.51 24.42 -10.91
CA ARG A 111 9.02 24.26 -12.28
C ARG A 111 8.11 23.39 -13.16
N ASP A 112 7.38 22.47 -12.54
CA ASP A 112 6.48 21.52 -13.18
C ASP A 112 5.30 21.24 -12.25
N GLU A 113 4.24 22.01 -12.42
CA GLU A 113 3.02 21.87 -11.61
C GLU A 113 2.33 20.52 -11.83
N THR A 114 2.61 19.85 -12.95
CA THR A 114 2.03 18.53 -13.27
C THR A 114 2.80 17.37 -12.66
N ASN A 115 3.86 17.65 -11.90
CA ASN A 115 4.73 16.64 -11.32
C ASN A 115 4.05 15.87 -10.18
N MET A 116 3.33 14.80 -10.54
CA MET A 116 2.63 13.93 -9.58
C MET A 116 3.57 13.35 -8.52
N PHE A 117 4.80 13.00 -8.91
CA PHE A 117 5.80 12.45 -8.00
C PHE A 117 6.10 13.42 -6.85
N ALA A 118 6.48 14.67 -7.17
CA ALA A 118 6.83 15.65 -6.15
C ALA A 118 5.63 15.99 -5.24
N LYS A 119 4.42 16.09 -5.80
CA LYS A 119 3.19 16.31 -5.01
C LYS A 119 2.93 15.14 -4.04
N LYS A 120 3.03 13.88 -4.48
CA LYS A 120 2.89 12.70 -3.61
C LYS A 120 3.98 12.62 -2.53
N ARG A 121 5.22 13.02 -2.85
CA ARG A 121 6.29 13.05 -1.84
C ARG A 121 6.10 14.15 -0.81
N GLN A 122 5.54 15.32 -1.14
CA GLN A 122 5.17 16.31 -0.12
C GLN A 122 4.15 15.76 0.88
N VAL A 123 3.12 15.06 0.40
CA VAL A 123 2.15 14.39 1.27
C VAL A 123 2.86 13.37 2.18
N SER A 124 3.79 12.59 1.61
CA SER A 124 4.59 11.60 2.37
C SER A 124 5.46 12.26 3.46
N VAL A 125 6.09 13.40 3.15
CA VAL A 125 6.89 14.19 4.09
C VAL A 125 6.02 14.73 5.23
N LEU A 126 4.84 15.28 4.93
CA LEU A 126 3.90 15.76 5.95
C LEU A 126 3.42 14.62 6.87
N LYS A 127 3.15 13.44 6.30
CA LYS A 127 2.83 12.24 7.08
C LYS A 127 3.96 11.84 8.02
N ALA A 128 5.22 11.83 7.53
CA ALA A 128 6.38 11.51 8.34
C ALA A 128 6.61 12.51 9.48
N GLN A 129 6.23 13.78 9.28
CA GLN A 129 6.22 14.81 10.33
C GLN A 129 5.01 14.73 11.27
N ASN A 130 4.14 13.72 11.13
CA ASN A 130 2.88 13.58 11.86
C ASN A 130 1.89 14.76 11.67
N LYS A 131 2.04 15.51 10.57
CA LYS A 131 1.14 16.62 10.20
C LYS A 131 -0.02 16.10 9.34
N ILE A 132 -0.81 15.21 9.92
CA ILE A 132 -1.87 14.50 9.19
C ILE A 132 -2.92 15.44 8.57
N PRO A 133 -3.42 16.50 9.25
CA PRO A 133 -4.38 17.42 8.66
C PRO A 133 -3.82 18.14 7.42
N GLU A 134 -2.58 18.65 7.49
CA GLU A 134 -1.91 19.30 6.35
C GLU A 134 -1.72 18.32 5.19
N ALA A 135 -1.39 17.06 5.48
CA ALA A 135 -1.26 16.01 4.47
C ALA A 135 -2.59 15.73 3.75
N ILE A 136 -3.70 15.67 4.49
CA ILE A 136 -5.05 15.50 3.94
C ILE A 136 -5.41 16.67 3.03
N ASP A 137 -5.20 17.92 3.47
CA ASP A 137 -5.51 19.10 2.66
C ASP A 137 -4.69 19.12 1.36
N LYS A 138 -3.40 18.78 1.44
CA LYS A 138 -2.53 18.71 0.27
C LYS A 138 -2.95 17.60 -0.69
N LEU A 139 -3.34 16.44 -0.18
CA LEU A 139 -3.78 15.29 -0.98
C LEU A 139 -5.16 15.53 -1.62
N ASN A 140 -6.08 16.21 -0.92
CA ASN A 140 -7.35 16.69 -1.49
C ASN A 140 -7.09 17.65 -2.66
N GLY A 141 -6.17 18.61 -2.49
CA GLY A 141 -5.76 19.52 -3.57
C GLY A 141 -5.20 18.77 -4.78
N TYR A 142 -4.32 17.79 -4.54
CA TYR A 142 -3.77 16.92 -5.57
C TYR A 142 -4.85 16.13 -6.33
N LEU A 143 -5.78 15.49 -5.62
CA LEU A 143 -6.82 14.68 -6.25
C LEU A 143 -7.86 15.49 -7.04
N ARG A 144 -8.01 16.80 -6.77
CA ARG A 144 -8.82 17.69 -7.63
C ARG A 144 -8.21 17.86 -9.03
N GLU A 145 -6.89 17.79 -9.14
CA GLU A 145 -6.19 17.87 -10.42
C GLU A 145 -6.01 16.48 -11.06
N PHE A 146 -5.72 15.46 -10.25
CA PHE A 146 -5.40 14.10 -10.69
C PHE A 146 -6.45 13.08 -10.20
N MET A 147 -7.71 13.27 -10.59
CA MET A 147 -8.83 12.44 -10.11
C MET A 147 -8.69 10.94 -10.42
N THR A 148 -7.90 10.58 -11.43
CA THR A 148 -7.68 9.19 -11.84
C THR A 148 -6.57 8.47 -11.07
N ASP A 149 -5.90 9.14 -10.12
CA ASP A 149 -4.88 8.49 -9.28
C ASP A 149 -5.52 7.65 -8.17
N PHE A 150 -5.75 6.37 -8.47
CA PHE A 150 -6.35 5.41 -7.54
C PHE A 150 -5.50 5.17 -6.29
N GLU A 151 -4.17 5.26 -6.39
CA GLU A 151 -3.30 5.16 -5.22
C GLU A 151 -3.49 6.37 -4.31
N GLY A 152 -3.62 7.56 -4.90
CA GLY A 152 -3.92 8.79 -4.16
C GLY A 152 -5.24 8.71 -3.39
N TRP A 153 -6.30 8.20 -4.00
CA TRP A 153 -7.59 7.96 -3.32
C TRP A 153 -7.49 6.93 -2.20
N THR A 154 -6.73 5.85 -2.42
CA THR A 154 -6.52 4.82 -1.39
C THR A 154 -5.77 5.39 -0.19
N GLU A 155 -4.73 6.17 -0.44
CA GLU A 155 -3.95 6.87 0.58
C GLU A 155 -4.81 7.90 1.34
N LEU A 156 -5.66 8.66 0.65
CA LEU A 156 -6.58 9.61 1.29
C LEU A 156 -7.58 8.90 2.21
N CYS A 157 -8.13 7.77 1.75
CA CYS A 157 -8.98 6.91 2.58
C CYS A 157 -8.25 6.48 3.85
N ASP A 158 -7.02 5.99 3.73
CA ASP A 158 -6.24 5.52 4.89
C ASP A 158 -5.93 6.66 5.88
N LEU A 159 -5.66 7.87 5.37
CA LEU A 159 -5.51 9.05 6.22
C LEU A 159 -6.81 9.39 6.98
N TYR A 160 -7.97 9.38 6.31
CA TYR A 160 -9.24 9.61 6.99
C TYR A 160 -9.56 8.53 8.03
N LEU A 161 -9.25 7.26 7.73
CA LEU A 161 -9.40 6.16 8.70
C LEU A 161 -8.49 6.36 9.93
N SER A 162 -7.26 6.85 9.73
CA SER A 162 -6.35 7.17 10.84
C SER A 162 -6.91 8.29 11.76
N GLN A 163 -7.70 9.20 11.19
CA GLN A 163 -8.39 10.27 11.91
C GLN A 163 -9.79 9.88 12.41
N GLN A 164 -10.20 8.62 12.20
CA GLN A 164 -11.54 8.11 12.51
C GLN A 164 -12.68 8.85 11.79
N ASP A 165 -12.37 9.56 10.70
CA ASP A 165 -13.36 10.21 9.83
C ASP A 165 -13.89 9.19 8.82
N TYR A 166 -14.73 8.28 9.31
CA TYR A 166 -15.25 7.18 8.51
C TYR A 166 -16.13 7.64 7.36
N GLN A 167 -16.80 8.78 7.48
CA GLN A 167 -17.67 9.31 6.43
C GLN A 167 -16.86 9.72 5.20
N LYS A 168 -15.79 10.49 5.39
CA LYS A 168 -14.91 10.87 4.28
C LYS A 168 -14.10 9.69 3.75
N ALA A 169 -13.72 8.74 4.61
CA ALA A 169 -13.09 7.50 4.16
C ALA A 169 -14.02 6.69 3.24
N ALA A 170 -15.31 6.56 3.59
CA ALA A 170 -16.31 5.88 2.77
C ALA A 170 -16.44 6.54 1.38
N PHE A 171 -16.52 7.88 1.34
CA PHE A 171 -16.55 8.65 0.09
C PHE A 171 -15.34 8.35 -0.81
N CYS A 172 -14.13 8.30 -0.25
CA CYS A 172 -12.93 7.97 -1.02
C CYS A 172 -13.01 6.58 -1.68
N ILE A 173 -13.58 5.60 -0.98
CA ILE A 173 -13.74 4.25 -1.54
C ILE A 173 -14.90 4.21 -2.55
N GLU A 174 -15.95 5.01 -2.40
CA GLU A 174 -17.03 5.11 -3.41
C GLU A 174 -16.48 5.57 -4.77
N GLU A 175 -15.61 6.58 -4.78
CA GLU A 175 -14.90 7.03 -5.99
C GLU A 175 -14.07 5.89 -6.64
N LEU A 176 -13.41 5.08 -5.82
CA LEU A 176 -12.66 3.91 -6.27
C LEU A 176 -13.57 2.80 -6.83
N ILE A 177 -14.73 2.57 -6.23
CA ILE A 177 -15.73 1.60 -6.70
C ILE A 177 -16.34 2.06 -8.02
N MET A 178 -16.67 3.36 -8.16
CA MET A 178 -17.18 3.93 -9.40
C MET A 178 -16.18 3.77 -10.54
N SER A 179 -14.90 3.98 -10.25
CA SER A 179 -13.83 3.82 -11.24
C SER A 179 -13.56 2.36 -11.60
N ASN A 180 -13.58 1.46 -10.61
CA ASN A 180 -13.24 0.04 -10.78
C ASN A 180 -14.27 -0.86 -10.07
N PRO A 181 -15.47 -1.03 -10.64
CA PRO A 181 -16.57 -1.72 -9.97
C PRO A 181 -16.35 -3.23 -9.79
N HIS A 182 -15.40 -3.81 -10.53
CA HIS A 182 -15.07 -5.24 -10.45
C HIS A 182 -13.96 -5.57 -9.44
N ASN A 183 -13.37 -4.57 -8.77
CA ASN A 183 -12.34 -4.82 -7.78
C ASN A 183 -12.96 -5.20 -6.43
N HIS A 184 -12.84 -6.48 -6.06
CA HIS A 184 -13.39 -7.00 -4.81
C HIS A 184 -12.79 -6.35 -3.55
N LEU A 185 -11.56 -5.80 -3.63
CA LEU A 185 -10.88 -5.17 -2.50
C LEU A 185 -11.54 -3.85 -2.11
N TYR A 186 -12.05 -3.09 -3.09
CA TYR A 186 -12.75 -1.84 -2.81
C TYR A 186 -14.11 -2.09 -2.16
N HIS A 187 -14.87 -3.07 -2.66
CA HIS A 187 -16.12 -3.50 -2.00
C HIS A 187 -15.88 -4.02 -0.57
N GLN A 188 -14.82 -4.80 -0.37
CA GLN A 188 -14.43 -5.28 0.95
C GLN A 188 -14.07 -4.11 1.89
N LYS A 189 -13.23 -3.17 1.43
CA LYS A 189 -12.79 -2.03 2.25
C LYS A 189 -13.96 -1.10 2.58
N TYR A 190 -14.86 -0.84 1.63
CA TYR A 190 -16.08 -0.07 1.88
C TYR A 190 -16.97 -0.74 2.94
N ALA A 191 -17.17 -2.05 2.81
CA ALA A 191 -17.96 -2.82 3.77
C ALA A 191 -17.38 -2.78 5.19
N GLU A 192 -16.04 -2.82 5.32
CA GLU A 192 -15.36 -2.66 6.61
C GLU A 192 -15.63 -1.27 7.23
N ILE A 193 -15.58 -0.21 6.41
CA ILE A 193 -15.86 1.16 6.88
C ILE A 193 -17.31 1.27 7.34
N CYS A 194 -18.27 0.76 6.55
CA CYS A 194 -19.68 0.73 6.93
C CYS A 194 -19.91 -0.08 8.21
N TYR A 195 -19.22 -1.21 8.37
CA TYR A 195 -19.30 -2.04 9.57
C TYR A 195 -18.83 -1.26 10.80
N THR A 196 -17.70 -0.56 10.70
CA THR A 196 -17.17 0.29 11.79
C THR A 196 -18.09 1.45 12.13
N GLN A 197 -18.81 2.01 11.15
CA GLN A 197 -19.85 3.02 11.38
C GLN A 197 -21.12 2.47 12.05
N GLY A 198 -21.27 1.15 12.17
CA GLY A 198 -22.49 0.50 12.65
C GLY A 198 -23.56 0.27 11.57
N ASN A 199 -23.26 0.60 10.32
CA ASN A 199 -24.15 0.39 9.17
C ASN A 199 -24.08 -1.06 8.67
N PHE A 200 -24.54 -2.00 9.51
CA PHE A 200 -24.37 -3.43 9.27
C PHE A 200 -25.09 -3.96 8.01
N GLU A 201 -26.22 -3.36 7.63
CA GLU A 201 -26.96 -3.77 6.42
C GLU A 201 -26.15 -3.53 5.14
N GLN A 202 -25.58 -2.33 5.04
CA GLN A 202 -24.74 -1.92 3.92
C GLN A 202 -23.43 -2.72 3.92
N ALA A 203 -22.81 -2.88 5.10
CA ALA A 203 -21.62 -3.72 5.25
C ALA A 203 -21.85 -5.13 4.71
N ARG A 204 -22.94 -5.80 5.12
CA ARG A 204 -23.29 -7.14 4.63
C ARG A 204 -23.46 -7.17 3.11
N SER A 205 -24.15 -6.18 2.53
CA SER A 205 -24.39 -6.11 1.08
C SER A 205 -23.07 -6.00 0.30
N TYR A 206 -22.17 -5.11 0.71
CA TYR A 206 -20.88 -4.93 0.04
C TYR A 206 -19.90 -6.08 0.31
N PHE A 207 -19.94 -6.72 1.48
CA PHE A 207 -19.21 -7.97 1.71
C PHE A 207 -19.71 -9.09 0.78
N ALA A 208 -21.02 -9.22 0.60
CA ALA A 208 -21.58 -10.19 -0.34
C ALA A 208 -21.17 -9.89 -1.79
N GLN A 209 -21.11 -8.61 -2.19
CA GLN A 209 -20.62 -8.21 -3.50
C GLN A 209 -19.13 -8.54 -3.67
N ALA A 210 -18.30 -8.28 -2.66
CA ALA A 210 -16.89 -8.66 -2.67
C ALA A 210 -16.71 -10.19 -2.81
N LEU A 211 -17.54 -10.98 -2.14
CA LEU A 211 -17.55 -12.45 -2.25
C LEU A 211 -18.01 -12.95 -3.62
N LYS A 212 -18.98 -12.26 -4.24
CA LYS A 212 -19.43 -12.57 -5.61
C LYS A 212 -18.32 -12.35 -6.63
N LEU A 213 -17.51 -11.30 -6.45
CA LEU A 213 -16.36 -10.99 -7.31
C LEU A 213 -15.16 -11.91 -7.02
N ASN A 214 -14.91 -12.22 -5.75
CA ASN A 214 -13.86 -13.14 -5.33
C ASN A 214 -14.34 -14.05 -4.17
N PRO A 215 -14.77 -15.29 -4.47
CA PRO A 215 -15.21 -16.26 -3.46
C PRO A 215 -14.10 -16.70 -2.48
N ASN A 216 -12.83 -16.41 -2.78
CA ASN A 216 -11.69 -16.74 -1.94
C ASN A 216 -11.30 -15.63 -0.96
N ASN A 217 -12.04 -14.52 -0.94
CA ASN A 217 -11.80 -13.44 0.01
C ASN A 217 -12.27 -13.82 1.42
N ILE A 218 -11.35 -14.35 2.24
CA ILE A 218 -11.60 -14.74 3.64
C ILE A 218 -12.06 -13.54 4.47
N ARG A 219 -11.50 -12.35 4.23
CA ARG A 219 -11.83 -11.14 4.98
C ARG A 219 -13.26 -10.68 4.71
N ALA A 220 -13.70 -10.73 3.46
CA ALA A 220 -15.11 -10.47 3.12
C ALA A 220 -16.06 -11.53 3.70
N LEU A 221 -15.62 -12.79 3.78
CA LEU A 221 -16.42 -13.87 4.35
C LEU A 221 -16.64 -13.69 5.87
N TYR A 222 -15.58 -13.33 6.60
CA TYR A 222 -15.69 -12.93 8.00
C TYR A 222 -16.56 -11.68 8.19
N GLY A 223 -16.36 -10.67 7.36
CA GLY A 223 -17.17 -9.45 7.40
C GLY A 223 -18.65 -9.74 7.20
N CYS A 224 -19.00 -10.62 6.25
CA CYS A 224 -20.37 -11.06 6.00
C CYS A 224 -20.94 -11.83 7.21
N PHE A 225 -20.16 -12.75 7.81
CA PHE A 225 -20.55 -13.47 9.01
C PHE A 225 -20.86 -12.52 10.17
N LEU A 226 -19.91 -11.64 10.52
CA LEU A 226 -20.07 -10.70 11.64
C LEU A 226 -21.20 -9.71 11.42
N SER A 227 -21.32 -9.14 10.20
CA SER A 227 -22.43 -8.24 9.86
C SER A 227 -23.78 -8.95 9.99
N SER A 228 -23.87 -10.20 9.56
CA SER A 228 -25.10 -11.00 9.65
C SER A 228 -25.44 -11.36 11.09
N CYS A 229 -24.46 -11.68 11.95
CA CYS A 229 -24.70 -11.89 13.38
C CYS A 229 -25.19 -10.60 14.08
N SER A 230 -24.55 -9.47 13.82
CA SER A 230 -24.97 -8.16 14.36
C SER A 230 -26.38 -7.78 13.92
N LEU A 231 -26.74 -7.99 12.65
CA LEU A 231 -28.11 -7.78 12.17
C LEU A 231 -29.10 -8.77 12.80
N ALA A 232 -28.77 -10.06 12.90
CA ALA A 232 -29.64 -11.02 13.55
C ALA A 232 -29.94 -10.66 15.02
N SER A 233 -29.01 -9.99 15.71
CA SER A 233 -29.28 -9.50 17.07
C SER A 233 -30.18 -8.26 17.15
N THR A 234 -30.29 -7.47 16.08
CA THR A 234 -30.94 -6.14 16.07
C THR A 234 -32.21 -6.09 15.21
N SER A 235 -32.38 -7.01 14.26
CA SER A 235 -33.48 -7.02 13.28
C SER A 235 -34.80 -7.58 13.83
N LYS A 236 -35.91 -7.20 13.17
CA LYS A 236 -37.27 -7.73 13.42
C LYS A 236 -37.40 -9.18 12.94
N SER A 237 -38.40 -9.91 13.46
CA SER A 237 -38.55 -11.38 13.33
C SER A 237 -38.30 -11.99 11.93
N LYS A 238 -38.78 -11.40 10.82
CA LYS A 238 -38.56 -11.95 9.47
C LYS A 238 -37.14 -11.74 8.94
N GLU A 239 -36.58 -10.54 9.11
CA GLU A 239 -35.21 -10.20 8.71
C GLU A 239 -34.18 -10.92 9.57
N LYS A 240 -34.51 -11.11 10.85
CA LYS A 240 -33.74 -11.89 11.82
C LYS A 240 -33.47 -13.31 11.32
N GLN A 241 -34.50 -14.03 10.88
CA GLN A 241 -34.34 -15.39 10.35
C GLN A 241 -33.47 -15.44 9.08
N ALA A 242 -33.58 -14.44 8.19
CA ALA A 242 -32.74 -14.36 7.01
C ALA A 242 -31.26 -14.14 7.37
N ASN A 243 -30.99 -13.22 8.31
CA ASN A 243 -29.63 -12.94 8.78
C ASN A 243 -28.98 -14.12 9.50
N VAL A 244 -29.75 -14.90 10.27
CA VAL A 244 -29.24 -16.15 10.86
C VAL A 244 -28.83 -17.15 9.76
N LYS A 245 -29.61 -17.27 8.68
CA LYS A 245 -29.24 -18.15 7.54
C LYS A 245 -27.98 -17.67 6.84
N TYR A 246 -27.82 -16.37 6.62
CA TYR A 246 -26.60 -15.81 6.04
C TYR A 246 -25.38 -16.03 6.93
N ALA A 247 -25.52 -15.84 8.25
CA ALA A 247 -24.46 -16.12 9.21
C ALA A 247 -24.07 -17.62 9.20
N ALA A 248 -25.05 -18.53 9.23
CA ALA A 248 -24.79 -19.97 9.18
C ALA A 248 -24.08 -20.39 7.88
N TRP A 249 -24.51 -19.85 6.74
CA TRP A 249 -23.84 -20.09 5.45
C TRP A 249 -22.40 -19.59 5.45
N ALA A 250 -22.15 -18.36 5.90
CA ALA A 250 -20.81 -17.79 5.95
C ALA A 250 -19.89 -18.57 6.90
N ALA A 251 -20.42 -19.00 8.05
CA ALA A 251 -19.71 -19.84 9.01
C ALA A 251 -19.32 -21.20 8.39
N GLN A 252 -20.23 -21.87 7.68
CA GLN A 252 -19.91 -23.12 6.99
C GLN A 252 -18.80 -22.93 5.96
N GLN A 253 -18.88 -21.88 5.14
CA GLN A 253 -17.85 -21.59 4.14
C GLN A 253 -16.49 -21.26 4.77
N LEU A 254 -16.47 -20.60 5.94
CA LEU A 254 -15.24 -20.38 6.70
C LEU A 254 -14.66 -21.71 7.17
N LYS A 255 -15.46 -22.57 7.79
CA LYS A 255 -15.02 -23.89 8.26
C LYS A 255 -14.39 -24.71 7.14
N GLU A 256 -15.06 -24.79 5.99
CA GLU A 256 -14.55 -25.51 4.81
C GLU A 256 -13.18 -24.99 4.40
N LYS A 257 -13.01 -23.66 4.30
CA LYS A 257 -11.72 -23.04 3.93
C LYS A 257 -10.62 -23.32 4.96
N TYR A 258 -10.91 -23.21 6.25
CA TYR A 258 -9.93 -23.49 7.31
C TYR A 258 -9.52 -24.96 7.38
N VAL A 259 -10.44 -25.90 7.08
CA VAL A 259 -10.13 -27.34 7.03
C VAL A 259 -9.28 -27.68 5.80
N THR A 260 -9.51 -27.03 4.66
CA THR A 260 -8.70 -27.26 3.44
C THR A 260 -7.28 -26.71 3.53
N VAL A 261 -7.06 -25.66 4.31
CA VAL A 261 -5.73 -25.08 4.55
C VAL A 261 -5.06 -25.87 5.68
N GLN A 262 -4.50 -27.04 5.36
CA GLN A 262 -3.59 -27.74 6.28
C GLN A 262 -2.40 -26.81 6.56
N SER A 263 -2.39 -26.18 7.73
CA SER A 263 -1.26 -25.36 8.19
C SER A 263 -0.65 -25.96 9.45
N GLU A 264 0.66 -25.77 9.62
CA GLU A 264 1.50 -26.31 10.70
C GLU A 264 1.08 -25.85 12.13
N ASP A 265 0.09 -24.96 12.23
CA ASP A 265 -0.30 -24.24 13.45
C ASP A 265 -1.76 -24.55 13.85
N GLY A 266 -2.10 -25.84 13.91
CA GLY A 266 -3.47 -26.34 14.11
C GLY A 266 -4.21 -25.79 15.34
N THR A 267 -3.49 -25.42 16.41
CA THR A 267 -4.08 -24.86 17.63
C THR A 267 -4.75 -23.50 17.42
N LYS A 268 -4.22 -22.64 16.53
CA LYS A 268 -4.85 -21.35 16.20
C LYS A 268 -6.10 -21.54 15.37
N GLN A 269 -6.09 -22.49 14.43
CA GLN A 269 -7.26 -22.80 13.62
C GLN A 269 -8.42 -23.33 14.48
N THR A 270 -8.15 -24.24 15.43
CA THR A 270 -9.19 -24.76 16.35
C THR A 270 -9.87 -23.64 17.15
N ARG A 271 -9.09 -22.72 17.73
CA ARG A 271 -9.64 -21.59 18.50
C ARG A 271 -10.53 -20.67 17.65
N ILE A 272 -10.15 -20.44 16.40
CA ILE A 272 -10.92 -19.62 15.47
C ILE A 272 -12.27 -20.29 15.17
N LEU A 273 -12.26 -21.58 14.86
CA LEU A 273 -13.47 -22.36 14.57
C LEU A 273 -14.41 -22.41 15.78
N GLU A 274 -13.87 -22.65 16.97
CA GLU A 274 -14.64 -22.59 18.23
C GLU A 274 -15.29 -21.21 18.45
N THR A 275 -14.60 -20.13 18.10
CA THR A 275 -15.12 -18.77 18.25
C THR A 275 -16.28 -18.52 17.28
N ILE A 276 -16.16 -18.99 16.03
CA ILE A 276 -17.24 -18.91 15.04
C ILE A 276 -18.47 -19.67 15.55
N ASP A 277 -18.28 -20.86 16.13
CA ASP A 277 -19.38 -21.67 16.64
C ASP A 277 -20.08 -21.02 17.82
N ARG A 278 -19.33 -20.53 18.82
CA ARG A 278 -19.91 -19.79 19.95
C ARG A 278 -20.69 -18.56 19.49
N LEU A 279 -20.18 -17.81 18.51
CA LEU A 279 -20.86 -16.64 17.97
C LEU A 279 -22.15 -17.03 17.24
N LEU A 280 -22.13 -18.12 16.47
CA LEU A 280 -23.31 -18.62 15.77
C LEU A 280 -24.37 -19.12 16.74
N GLU A 281 -23.99 -19.92 17.75
CA GLU A 281 -24.88 -20.40 18.82
C GLU A 281 -25.54 -19.23 19.57
N SER A 282 -24.74 -18.23 19.96
CA SER A 282 -25.30 -17.04 20.62
C SER A 282 -26.30 -16.27 19.75
N THR A 283 -26.13 -16.34 18.43
CA THR A 283 -26.99 -15.67 17.46
C THR A 283 -28.30 -16.45 17.24
N THR A 284 -28.24 -17.79 17.23
CA THR A 284 -29.41 -18.66 17.09
C THR A 284 -30.26 -18.72 18.35
N GLU A 285 -29.65 -18.74 19.54
CA GLU A 285 -30.37 -18.66 20.81
C GLU A 285 -31.14 -17.35 20.93
N LYS A 286 -30.48 -16.22 20.62
CA LYS A 286 -31.14 -14.90 20.57
C LYS A 286 -32.24 -14.84 19.53
N ALA A 287 -32.21 -15.66 18.48
CA ALA A 287 -33.26 -15.74 17.46
C ALA A 287 -34.47 -16.59 17.86
N SER A 288 -34.30 -17.48 18.83
CA SER A 288 -35.33 -18.40 19.31
C SER A 288 -36.16 -17.80 20.47
N ASN A 289 -35.62 -16.78 21.14
CA ASN A 289 -36.31 -15.90 22.09
C ASN A 289 -36.85 -14.63 21.40
#